data_AF-A0A3M1HER3-F1
#
_entry.id   AF-A0A3M1HER3-F1
#
_cell.length_a   1.000
_cell.length_b   1.000
_cell.length_c   1.000
_cell.angle_alpha   90.00
_cell.angle_beta   90.00
_cell.angle_gamma   90.00
#
_symmetry.space_group_name_H-M   'P 1'
#
loop_
_entity.id
_entity.type
_entity.pdbx_description
1 polymer ?
#
loop_
_entity_poly.entity_id
_entity_poly.type
_entity_poly.pdbx_seq_one_letter_code
_entity_poly.pdbx_strand_id
1 'polypeptide(L)'
;MATLNITCKEENLGGSCRVTIGTLDGAIDSTTTKVFEDYMQEFLNNGVKFLILQFGGVKYVNSTGMGLLIKIADRFRDAGGDLCLVGVSNKVVGLFDMLGLLPVLPLFNSMDEAKEHLKSIVQPEEEESEIMEVAPAFEEMDFEEPIEVMEEEDVYPVEFDCPVCTSGLEIPKEGKFKCPKCGCYFLADPEGDVQALRLEEAKMIELRLPSDTTFIDGLRTMTRSFGREFGYSDSIIEVMDQGIDEAFAMVVRLAQNPQELCNIFMVGNSQELITGVFSGNKRFDSDSLEIKLSMKIIQNAMDEVEIIELPSGGQLLKMKKVIRPPLQVTPK
;
A
#
# COMPACT_ATOMS: atom_id res chain seq x y z
N MET A 1 -24.17 17.29 -1.46
CA MET A 1 -23.18 16.80 -2.44
C MET A 1 -21.82 16.93 -1.79
N ALA A 2 -20.98 15.90 -1.87
CA ALA A 2 -19.59 16.05 -1.46
C ALA A 2 -18.90 17.07 -2.38
N THR A 3 -17.97 17.84 -1.83
CA THR A 3 -17.17 18.83 -2.57
C THR A 3 -15.71 18.52 -2.36
N LEU A 4 -14.90 18.80 -3.36
CA LEU A 4 -13.44 18.71 -3.29
C LEU A 4 -12.86 20.03 -3.79
N ASN A 5 -12.12 20.72 -2.94
CA ASN A 5 -11.40 21.93 -3.30
C ASN A 5 -9.90 21.61 -3.36
N ILE A 6 -9.23 22.15 -4.38
CA ILE A 6 -7.79 21.97 -4.58
C ILE A 6 -7.17 23.35 -4.71
N THR A 7 -6.21 23.66 -3.85
CA THR A 7 -5.41 24.88 -3.95
C THR A 7 -3.95 24.52 -4.20
N CYS A 8 -3.29 25.24 -5.10
CA CYS A 8 -2.00 24.82 -5.64
C CYS A 8 -0.94 25.89 -5.40
N LYS A 9 0.28 25.46 -5.07
CA LYS A 9 1.45 26.32 -4.98
C LYS A 9 2.66 25.62 -5.60
N GLU A 10 3.44 26.33 -6.39
CA GLU A 10 4.73 25.84 -6.87
C GLU A 10 5.85 26.17 -5.88
N GLU A 11 6.77 25.23 -5.71
CA GLU A 11 8.02 25.41 -4.96
C GLU A 11 9.20 24.81 -5.74
N ASN A 12 10.41 25.33 -5.47
CA ASN A 12 11.64 24.83 -6.07
C ASN A 12 12.25 23.76 -5.16
N LEU A 13 12.54 22.56 -5.70
CA LEU A 13 13.19 21.47 -4.98
C LEU A 13 14.73 21.56 -5.03
N GLY A 14 15.29 22.44 -5.86
CA GLY A 14 16.73 22.58 -6.12
C GLY A 14 17.03 22.47 -7.62
N GLY A 15 17.95 23.30 -8.12
CA GLY A 15 18.30 23.34 -9.55
C GLY A 15 17.13 23.78 -10.44
N SER A 16 16.88 23.04 -11.53
CA SER A 16 15.77 23.23 -12.48
C SER A 16 14.49 22.47 -12.08
N CYS A 17 14.51 21.70 -10.99
CA CYS A 17 13.40 20.86 -10.58
C CYS A 17 12.34 21.63 -9.77
N ARG A 18 11.12 21.69 -10.31
CA ARG A 18 9.96 22.30 -9.64
C ARG A 18 9.01 21.22 -9.12
N VAL A 19 8.43 21.48 -7.95
CA VAL A 19 7.35 20.68 -7.39
C VAL A 19 6.08 21.50 -7.27
N THR A 20 4.96 20.90 -7.62
CA THR A 20 3.64 21.46 -7.32
C THR A 20 3.14 20.85 -6.02
N ILE A 21 2.62 21.68 -5.13
CA ILE A 21 2.00 21.27 -3.87
C ILE A 21 0.52 21.59 -3.97
N GLY A 22 -0.32 20.56 -3.99
CA GLY A 22 -1.77 20.66 -3.98
C GLY A 22 -2.34 20.38 -2.59
N THR A 23 -3.06 21.33 -2.00
CA THR A 23 -3.80 21.12 -0.75
C THR A 23 -5.23 20.73 -1.06
N LEU A 24 -5.66 19.58 -0.54
CA LEU A 24 -6.99 19.03 -0.75
C LEU A 24 -7.88 19.26 0.49
N ASP A 25 -9.09 19.75 0.27
CA ASP A 25 -10.13 19.88 1.29
C ASP A 25 -11.44 19.27 0.81
N GLY A 26 -11.99 18.31 1.58
CA GLY A 26 -13.27 17.68 1.28
C GLY A 26 -13.25 16.15 1.31
N ALA A 27 -13.82 15.52 0.28
CA ALA A 27 -13.89 14.06 0.14
C ALA A 27 -13.60 13.62 -1.30
N ILE A 28 -12.97 12.45 -1.45
CA ILE A 28 -12.71 11.81 -2.74
C ILE A 28 -13.61 10.58 -2.84
N ASP A 29 -14.78 10.74 -3.48
CA ASP A 29 -15.77 9.69 -3.65
C ASP A 29 -16.27 9.61 -5.10
N SER A 30 -17.26 8.75 -5.37
CA SER A 30 -17.82 8.55 -6.70
C SER A 30 -18.39 9.82 -7.36
N THR A 31 -18.66 10.87 -6.58
CA THR A 31 -19.18 12.15 -7.07
C THR A 31 -18.09 13.18 -7.35
N THR A 32 -16.95 13.10 -6.67
CA THR A 32 -15.83 14.04 -6.80
C THR A 32 -14.64 13.49 -7.59
N THR A 33 -14.60 12.17 -7.86
CA THR A 33 -13.52 11.51 -8.62
C THR A 33 -13.27 12.13 -9.98
N LYS A 34 -14.31 12.46 -10.74
CA LYS A 34 -14.13 13.08 -12.07
C LYS A 34 -13.46 14.45 -11.99
N VAL A 35 -13.92 15.29 -11.07
CA VAL A 35 -13.34 16.62 -10.83
C VAL A 35 -11.87 16.48 -10.41
N PHE A 36 -11.58 15.54 -9.52
CA PHE A 36 -10.22 15.25 -9.11
C PHE A 36 -9.34 14.78 -10.27
N GLU A 37 -9.83 13.85 -11.11
CA GLU A 37 -9.10 13.36 -12.28
C GLU A 37 -8.79 14.48 -13.28
N ASP A 38 -9.75 15.37 -13.54
CA ASP A 38 -9.60 16.49 -14.48
C ASP A 38 -8.49 17.45 -14.00
N TYR A 39 -8.42 17.78 -12.71
CA TYR A 39 -7.33 18.61 -12.15
C TYR A 39 -5.96 17.95 -12.29
N MET A 40 -5.87 16.64 -12.06
CA MET A 40 -4.60 15.92 -12.17
C MET A 40 -4.12 15.84 -13.63
N GLN A 41 -5.05 15.67 -14.56
CA GLN A 41 -4.74 15.75 -15.99
C GLN A 41 -4.27 17.15 -16.40
N GLU A 42 -4.88 18.21 -15.85
CA GLU A 42 -4.44 19.59 -16.10
C GLU A 42 -2.99 19.81 -15.66
N PHE A 43 -2.60 19.32 -14.49
CA PHE A 43 -1.19 19.39 -14.05
C PHE A 43 -0.23 18.68 -15.01
N LEU A 44 -0.57 17.44 -15.41
CA LEU A 44 0.25 16.68 -16.35
C LEU A 44 0.37 17.40 -17.70
N ASN A 45 -0.73 17.94 -18.23
CA ASN A 45 -0.75 18.68 -19.49
C ASN A 45 0.08 19.97 -19.41
N ASN A 46 0.16 20.59 -18.23
CA ASN A 46 1.00 21.76 -17.97
C ASN A 46 2.47 21.39 -17.72
N GLY A 47 2.86 20.12 -17.84
CA GLY A 47 4.23 19.65 -17.70
C GLY A 47 4.69 19.49 -16.25
N VAL A 48 3.77 19.45 -15.28
CA VAL A 48 4.10 19.15 -13.89
C VAL A 48 4.55 17.70 -13.80
N LYS A 49 5.81 17.48 -13.42
CA LYS A 49 6.37 16.13 -13.21
C LYS A 49 6.30 15.67 -11.75
N PHE A 50 6.45 16.61 -10.81
CA PHE A 50 6.53 16.31 -9.38
C PHE A 50 5.36 16.97 -8.65
N LEU A 51 4.54 16.14 -8.00
CA LEU A 51 3.34 16.59 -7.29
C LEU A 51 3.32 16.05 -5.86
N ILE A 52 3.10 16.93 -4.89
CA ILE A 52 2.80 16.57 -3.51
C ILE A 52 1.36 16.97 -3.22
N LEU A 53 0.53 16.02 -2.78
CA LEU A 53 -0.84 16.28 -2.36
C LEU A 53 -0.95 16.24 -0.84
N GLN A 54 -1.40 17.33 -0.23
CA GLN A 54 -1.69 17.40 1.20
C GLN A 54 -3.12 16.93 1.45
N PHE A 55 -3.25 15.83 2.20
CA PHE A 55 -4.50 15.14 2.51
C PHE A 55 -5.10 15.51 3.87
N GLY A 56 -4.50 16.46 4.59
CA GLY A 56 -4.97 16.83 5.93
C GLY A 56 -6.45 17.28 5.98
N GLY A 57 -6.99 17.83 4.88
CA GLY A 57 -8.39 18.21 4.73
C GLY A 57 -9.30 17.12 4.14
N VAL A 58 -8.76 15.97 3.73
CA VAL A 58 -9.51 14.88 3.11
C VAL A 58 -10.02 13.93 4.19
N LYS A 59 -11.33 13.91 4.40
CA LYS A 59 -11.97 13.14 5.48
C LYS A 59 -12.35 11.71 5.08
N TYR A 60 -12.42 11.45 3.78
CA TYR A 60 -12.93 10.19 3.24
C TYR A 60 -12.42 9.93 1.82
N VAL A 61 -12.05 8.67 1.56
CA VAL A 61 -11.71 8.14 0.23
C VAL A 61 -12.41 6.79 0.09
N ASN A 62 -13.16 6.58 -1.00
CA ASN A 62 -13.78 5.28 -1.30
C ASN A 62 -12.93 4.45 -2.27
N SER A 63 -13.38 3.23 -2.61
CA SER A 63 -12.67 2.32 -3.51
C SER A 63 -12.39 2.93 -4.89
N THR A 64 -13.33 3.68 -5.45
CA THR A 64 -13.14 4.40 -6.73
C THR A 64 -12.07 5.48 -6.61
N GLY A 65 -12.05 6.24 -5.51
CA GLY A 65 -11.05 7.25 -5.22
C GLY A 65 -9.64 6.67 -5.07
N MET A 66 -9.52 5.52 -4.40
CA MET A 66 -8.24 4.81 -4.24
C MET A 66 -7.68 4.33 -5.57
N GLY A 67 -8.50 3.66 -6.40
CA GLY A 67 -8.07 3.23 -7.73
C GLY A 67 -7.66 4.40 -8.63
N LEU A 68 -8.37 5.52 -8.52
CA LEU A 68 -8.02 6.75 -9.23
C LEU A 68 -6.67 7.32 -8.77
N LEU A 69 -6.39 7.35 -7.45
CA LEU A 69 -5.10 7.81 -6.92
C LEU A 69 -3.92 6.99 -7.45
N ILE A 70 -4.07 5.67 -7.55
CA ILE A 70 -3.06 4.79 -8.15
C ILE A 70 -2.86 5.13 -9.63
N LYS A 71 -3.95 5.22 -10.39
CA LYS A 71 -3.91 5.56 -11.81
C LYS A 71 -3.22 6.91 -12.06
N ILE A 72 -3.45 7.90 -11.20
CA ILE A 72 -2.80 9.21 -11.29
C ILE A 72 -1.32 9.09 -10.95
N ALA A 73 -0.96 8.42 -9.85
CA ALA A 73 0.43 8.23 -9.47
C ALA A 73 1.26 7.59 -10.59
N ASP A 74 0.70 6.56 -11.25
CA ASP A 74 1.36 5.92 -12.38
C ASP A 74 1.54 6.88 -13.57
N ARG A 75 0.57 7.75 -13.87
CA ARG A 75 0.71 8.75 -14.94
C ARG A 75 1.81 9.77 -14.68
N PHE A 76 2.00 10.19 -13.42
CA PHE A 76 3.11 11.08 -13.06
C PHE A 76 4.47 10.38 -13.22
N ARG A 77 4.54 9.09 -12.91
CA ARG A 77 5.74 8.28 -13.16
C ARG A 77 6.04 8.08 -14.63
N ASP A 78 5.02 7.78 -15.43
CA ASP A 78 5.14 7.67 -16.89
C ASP A 78 5.63 8.99 -17.52
N ALA A 79 5.37 10.14 -16.88
CA ALA A 79 5.86 11.46 -17.28
C ALA A 79 7.29 11.78 -16.77
N GLY A 80 7.98 10.82 -16.14
CA GLY A 80 9.32 10.97 -15.60
C GLY A 80 9.38 11.76 -14.29
N GLY A 81 8.35 11.67 -13.46
CA GLY A 81 8.33 12.22 -12.11
C GLY A 81 7.64 11.29 -11.12
N ASP A 82 6.95 11.84 -10.11
CA ASP A 82 6.24 11.03 -9.11
C ASP A 82 5.15 11.85 -8.38
N LEU A 83 4.24 11.13 -7.72
CA LEU A 83 3.18 11.69 -6.88
C LEU A 83 3.35 11.21 -5.44
N CYS A 84 3.44 12.15 -4.49
CA CYS A 84 3.51 11.87 -3.07
C CYS A 84 2.27 12.39 -2.32
N LEU A 85 1.85 11.65 -1.29
CA LEU A 85 0.77 12.04 -0.41
C LEU A 85 1.31 12.40 0.98
N VAL A 86 0.90 13.54 1.53
CA VAL A 86 1.33 14.02 2.85
C VAL A 86 0.13 14.24 3.77
N GLY A 87 0.25 13.85 5.03
CA GLY A 87 -0.77 14.12 6.05
C GLY A 87 -2.07 13.34 5.81
N VAL A 88 -1.94 12.11 5.29
CA VAL A 88 -3.07 11.21 5.10
C VAL A 88 -3.53 10.67 6.46
N SER A 89 -4.83 10.72 6.74
CA SER A 89 -5.37 10.19 8.00
C SER A 89 -5.07 8.70 8.17
N ASN A 90 -4.82 8.24 9.41
CA ASN A 90 -4.59 6.82 9.76
C ASN A 90 -5.61 5.88 9.12
N LYS A 91 -6.87 6.31 9.09
CA LYS A 91 -7.99 5.60 8.49
C LYS A 91 -7.72 5.29 7.01
N VAL A 92 -7.26 6.27 6.24
CA VAL A 92 -6.98 6.13 4.81
C VAL A 92 -5.66 5.39 4.57
N VAL A 93 -4.64 5.62 5.41
CA VAL A 93 -3.38 4.84 5.39
C VAL A 93 -3.66 3.36 5.59
N GLY A 94 -4.42 3.01 6.63
CA GLY A 94 -4.77 1.62 6.92
C GLY A 94 -5.54 0.96 5.78
N LEU A 95 -6.36 1.71 5.04
CA LEU A 95 -7.04 1.18 3.85
C LEU A 95 -6.08 0.96 2.67
N PHE A 96 -5.12 1.87 2.43
CA PHE A 96 -4.08 1.63 1.42
C PHE A 96 -3.22 0.43 1.79
N ASP A 97 -2.89 0.26 3.06
CA ASP A 97 -2.17 -0.92 3.55
C ASP A 97 -2.94 -2.21 3.31
N MET A 98 -4.23 -2.24 3.70
CA MET A 98 -5.07 -3.42 3.47
C MET A 98 -5.17 -3.79 2.00
N LEU A 99 -5.15 -2.82 1.09
CA LEU A 99 -5.19 -3.08 -0.34
C LEU A 99 -3.80 -3.43 -0.94
N GLY A 100 -2.73 -3.47 -0.11
CA GLY A 100 -1.36 -3.67 -0.58
C GLY A 100 -0.86 -2.52 -1.46
N LEU A 101 -1.42 -1.31 -1.26
CA LEU A 101 -1.18 -0.16 -2.13
C LEU A 101 -0.10 0.80 -1.60
N LEU A 102 0.43 0.60 -0.39
CA LEU A 102 1.52 1.43 0.13
C LEU A 102 2.76 1.44 -0.79
N PRO A 103 3.22 0.30 -1.34
CA PRO A 103 4.41 0.29 -2.20
C PRO A 103 4.21 1.08 -3.50
N VAL A 104 2.96 1.30 -3.92
CA VAL A 104 2.64 2.00 -5.17
C VAL A 104 2.32 3.48 -4.98
N LEU A 105 2.16 3.95 -3.74
CA LEU A 105 1.75 5.30 -3.43
C LEU A 105 2.57 5.85 -2.25
N PRO A 106 3.62 6.66 -2.51
CA PRO A 106 4.48 7.24 -1.48
C PRO A 106 3.66 8.09 -0.51
N LEU A 107 3.65 7.66 0.75
CA LEU A 107 2.90 8.28 1.85
C LEU A 107 3.88 8.76 2.90
N PHE A 108 3.82 10.05 3.23
CA PHE A 108 4.73 10.68 4.17
C PHE A 108 3.98 11.44 5.27
N ASN A 109 4.63 11.55 6.43
CA ASN A 109 4.07 12.29 7.56
C ASN A 109 4.33 13.78 7.44
N SER A 110 5.46 14.15 6.83
CA SER A 110 5.88 15.53 6.69
C SER A 110 6.11 15.92 5.23
N MET A 111 5.99 17.22 4.96
CA MET A 111 6.34 17.79 3.66
C MET A 111 7.83 17.62 3.35
N ASP A 112 8.68 17.62 4.38
CA ASP A 112 10.13 17.53 4.20
C ASP A 112 10.54 16.12 3.74
N GLU A 113 10.01 15.07 4.36
CA GLU A 113 10.18 13.67 3.91
C GLU A 113 9.76 13.49 2.44
N ALA A 114 8.59 14.01 2.06
CA ALA A 114 8.09 13.92 0.69
C ALA A 114 9.01 14.66 -0.29
N LYS A 115 9.52 15.83 0.08
CA LYS A 115 10.45 16.60 -0.75
C LYS A 115 11.79 15.89 -0.89
N GLU A 116 12.29 15.25 0.16
CA GLU A 116 13.53 14.46 0.10
C GLU A 116 13.40 13.25 -0.83
N HIS A 117 12.29 12.51 -0.73
CA HIS A 117 11.97 11.42 -1.67
C HIS A 117 11.95 11.91 -3.12
N LEU A 118 11.28 13.03 -3.40
CA LEU A 118 11.25 13.55 -4.78
C LEU A 118 12.62 14.00 -5.29
N LYS A 119 13.51 14.50 -4.41
CA LYS A 119 14.88 14.86 -4.80
C LYS A 119 15.73 13.64 -5.15
N SER A 120 15.52 12.50 -4.49
CA SER A 120 16.30 11.29 -4.79
C SER A 120 15.96 10.71 -6.17
N ILE A 121 14.75 10.94 -6.67
CA ILE A 121 14.32 10.56 -8.02
C ILE A 121 14.96 11.45 -9.10
N VAL A 122 15.37 12.67 -8.74
CA VAL A 122 15.89 13.70 -9.65
C VAL A 122 17.41 13.56 -9.91
N GLN A 123 18.06 12.46 -9.51
CA GLN A 123 19.51 12.34 -9.69
C GLN A 123 19.95 12.55 -11.16
N PRO A 124 21.10 13.21 -11.37
CA PRO A 124 21.37 14.05 -12.53
C PRO A 124 21.80 13.22 -13.75
N GLU A 125 21.31 13.60 -14.92
CA GLU A 125 21.99 13.29 -16.19
C GLU A 125 23.39 13.95 -16.16
N GLU A 126 24.44 13.11 -16.12
CA GLU A 126 25.82 13.31 -16.59
C GLU A 126 26.63 14.54 -16.12
N GLU A 127 27.64 14.31 -15.26
CA GLU A 127 28.94 14.99 -15.38
C GLU A 127 29.91 14.05 -16.11
N GLU A 128 29.96 14.15 -17.43
CA GLU A 128 31.03 13.55 -18.23
C GLU A 128 32.23 14.53 -18.31
N SER A 129 33.41 13.97 -18.00
CA SER A 129 34.77 14.47 -18.29
C SER A 129 35.37 15.56 -17.39
N GLU A 130 36.36 15.17 -16.59
CA GLU A 130 37.68 15.83 -16.57
C GLU A 130 38.79 14.87 -16.07
N ILE A 131 39.53 14.34 -17.05
CA ILE A 131 40.99 14.15 -17.12
C ILE A 131 41.67 13.13 -16.17
N MET A 132 42.37 12.20 -16.84
CA MET A 132 43.43 11.30 -16.36
C MET A 132 44.34 11.89 -15.26
N GLU A 133 44.52 11.14 -14.17
CA GLU A 133 45.84 11.03 -13.53
C GLU A 133 46.22 9.56 -13.39
N VAL A 134 47.28 9.21 -14.10
CA VAL A 134 47.99 7.93 -14.04
C VAL A 134 48.68 7.85 -12.69
N ALA A 135 48.25 6.93 -11.83
CA ALA A 135 49.02 6.57 -10.64
C ALA A 135 50.08 5.50 -10.98
N PRO A 136 51.32 5.64 -10.48
CA PRO A 136 52.47 4.86 -10.92
C PRO A 136 52.50 3.45 -10.35
N ALA A 137 53.34 2.64 -11.00
CA ALA A 137 53.72 1.28 -10.65
C ALA A 137 53.89 1.05 -9.14
N PHE A 138 53.20 0.03 -8.62
CA PHE A 138 53.61 -0.68 -7.43
C PHE A 138 54.08 -2.07 -7.83
N GLU A 139 55.27 -2.37 -7.32
CA GLU A 139 56.11 -3.52 -7.57
C GLU A 139 55.51 -4.84 -7.05
N GLU A 140 56.05 -5.91 -7.61
CA GLU A 140 55.75 -7.33 -7.47
C GLU A 140 55.45 -7.80 -6.04
N MET A 141 54.34 -8.52 -5.87
CA MET A 141 54.22 -9.60 -4.89
C MET A 141 53.36 -10.73 -5.46
N ASP A 142 54.01 -11.84 -5.78
CA ASP A 142 53.41 -13.12 -6.15
C ASP A 142 52.57 -13.67 -5.00
N PHE A 143 51.30 -13.95 -5.28
CA PHE A 143 50.51 -14.94 -4.55
C PHE A 143 49.71 -15.75 -5.58
N GLU A 144 50.24 -16.93 -5.90
CA GLU A 144 49.51 -18.00 -6.59
C GLU A 144 48.51 -18.63 -5.63
N GLU A 145 47.24 -18.21 -5.68
CA GLU A 145 46.09 -19.08 -5.43
C GLU A 145 44.94 -18.63 -6.35
N PRO A 146 44.31 -19.52 -7.14
CA PRO A 146 43.15 -19.13 -7.93
C PRO A 146 41.99 -18.83 -6.98
N ILE A 147 41.58 -17.56 -6.89
CA ILE A 147 40.28 -17.21 -6.31
C ILE A 147 39.23 -17.78 -7.26
N GLU A 148 38.49 -18.80 -6.82
CA GLU A 148 37.23 -19.18 -7.46
C GLU A 148 36.31 -17.97 -7.39
N VAL A 149 36.18 -17.26 -8.51
CA VAL A 149 35.10 -16.29 -8.70
C VAL A 149 33.83 -17.14 -8.72
N MET A 150 33.11 -17.18 -7.60
CA MET A 150 31.74 -17.66 -7.60
C MET A 150 30.99 -16.72 -8.55
N GLU A 151 30.59 -17.23 -9.71
CA GLU A 151 29.66 -16.54 -10.59
C GLU A 151 28.43 -16.20 -9.72
N GLU A 152 28.21 -14.91 -9.44
CA GLU A 152 26.92 -14.45 -8.96
C GLU A 152 25.93 -14.87 -10.04
N GLU A 153 25.13 -15.92 -9.76
CA GLU A 153 24.05 -16.31 -10.66
C GLU A 153 23.19 -15.07 -10.86
N ASP A 154 23.18 -14.54 -12.08
CA ASP A 154 22.34 -13.41 -12.45
C ASP A 154 20.88 -13.84 -12.24
N VAL A 155 20.31 -13.47 -11.09
CA VAL A 155 18.92 -13.73 -10.71
C VAL A 155 17.93 -13.12 -11.71
N TYR A 156 18.40 -12.13 -12.47
CA TYR A 156 17.65 -11.36 -13.47
C TYR A 156 18.32 -11.44 -14.85
N PRO A 157 17.55 -11.40 -15.94
CA PRO A 157 16.11 -11.10 -16.02
C PRO A 157 15.22 -12.32 -15.69
N VAL A 158 14.07 -12.06 -15.05
CA VAL A 158 13.04 -13.08 -14.79
C VAL A 158 12.00 -13.08 -15.91
N GLU A 159 11.93 -14.18 -16.65
CA GLU A 159 10.92 -14.40 -17.68
C GLU A 159 9.71 -15.18 -17.15
N PHE A 160 8.50 -14.72 -17.46
CA PHE A 160 7.27 -15.40 -17.07
C PHE A 160 6.07 -15.04 -17.97
N ASP A 161 4.99 -15.81 -17.87
CA ASP A 161 3.73 -15.45 -18.51
C ASP A 161 2.80 -14.72 -17.53
N CYS A 162 2.24 -13.59 -17.97
CA CYS A 162 1.25 -12.87 -17.17
C CYS A 162 0.05 -13.79 -16.83
N PRO A 163 -0.29 -14.00 -15.54
CA PRO A 163 -1.39 -14.89 -15.13
C PRO A 163 -2.78 -14.33 -15.46
N VAL A 164 -2.86 -13.11 -16.03
CA VAL A 164 -4.11 -12.45 -16.41
C VAL A 164 -4.35 -12.55 -17.92
N CYS A 165 -3.34 -12.26 -18.74
CA CYS A 165 -3.50 -12.12 -20.20
C CYS A 165 -2.54 -12.99 -21.01
N THR A 166 -1.82 -13.86 -20.31
CA THR A 166 -0.92 -14.90 -20.84
C THR A 166 0.13 -14.38 -21.81
N SER A 167 0.54 -13.12 -21.64
CA SER A 167 1.61 -12.53 -22.46
C SER A 167 2.94 -12.75 -21.77
N GLY A 168 3.95 -13.13 -22.54
CA GLY A 168 5.31 -13.23 -22.05
C GLY A 168 5.80 -11.86 -21.59
N LEU A 169 6.35 -11.82 -20.38
CA LEU A 169 6.92 -10.65 -19.73
C LEU A 169 8.33 -11.01 -19.27
N GLU A 170 9.18 -9.99 -19.28
CA GLU A 170 10.55 -10.06 -18.81
C GLU A 170 10.75 -8.92 -17.81
N ILE A 171 11.17 -9.26 -16.60
CA ILE A 171 11.52 -8.29 -15.58
C ILE A 171 13.05 -8.21 -15.49
N PRO A 172 13.67 -7.06 -15.81
CA PRO A 172 15.12 -6.93 -15.89
C PRO A 172 15.83 -6.78 -14.53
N LYS A 173 15.10 -6.48 -13.46
CA LYS A 173 15.65 -6.28 -12.11
C LYS A 173 14.54 -6.32 -11.07
N GLU A 174 14.92 -6.37 -9.80
CA GLU A 174 14.00 -6.16 -8.68
C GLU A 174 13.23 -4.83 -8.78
N GLY A 175 12.01 -4.85 -8.28
CA GLY A 175 11.13 -3.69 -8.24
C GLY A 175 9.76 -3.93 -8.85
N LYS A 176 9.10 -2.84 -9.23
CA LYS A 176 7.69 -2.83 -9.65
C LYS A 176 7.56 -2.74 -11.16
N PHE A 177 6.79 -3.66 -11.74
CA PHE A 177 6.55 -3.73 -13.18
C PHE A 177 5.06 -3.79 -13.50
N LYS A 178 4.71 -3.44 -14.74
CA LYS A 178 3.32 -3.43 -15.22
C LYS A 178 3.23 -4.17 -16.54
N CYS A 179 2.26 -5.08 -16.67
CA CYS A 179 1.96 -5.71 -17.94
C CYS A 179 1.46 -4.65 -18.94
N PRO A 180 2.12 -4.47 -20.10
CA PRO A 180 1.67 -3.50 -21.11
C PRO A 180 0.34 -3.89 -21.76
N LYS A 181 -0.05 -5.17 -21.71
CA LYS A 181 -1.29 -5.66 -22.36
C LYS A 181 -2.54 -5.53 -21.50
N CYS A 182 -2.47 -5.92 -20.23
CA CYS A 182 -3.64 -5.92 -19.33
C CYS A 182 -3.54 -4.93 -18.16
N GLY A 183 -2.38 -4.30 -17.95
CA GLY A 183 -2.17 -3.37 -16.86
C GLY A 183 -2.01 -4.01 -15.47
N CYS A 184 -1.93 -5.34 -15.36
CA CYS A 184 -1.62 -6.03 -14.11
C CYS A 184 -0.23 -5.59 -13.60
N TYR A 185 -0.11 -5.35 -12.30
CA TYR A 185 1.18 -5.00 -11.69
C TYR A 185 1.90 -6.25 -11.20
N PHE A 186 3.22 -6.16 -11.07
CA PHE A 186 4.08 -7.19 -10.50
C PHE A 186 5.08 -6.56 -9.55
N LEU A 187 5.37 -7.24 -8.45
CA LEU A 187 6.48 -6.96 -7.57
C LEU A 187 7.49 -8.10 -7.73
N ALA A 188 8.72 -7.76 -8.08
CA ALA A 188 9.84 -8.68 -8.14
C ALA A 188 10.81 -8.33 -7.00
N ASP A 189 11.21 -9.33 -6.22
CA ASP A 189 12.13 -9.17 -5.09
C ASP A 189 13.58 -9.52 -5.47
N PRO A 190 14.59 -9.21 -4.63
CA PRO A 190 15.99 -9.52 -4.96
C PRO A 190 16.29 -11.00 -5.20
N GLU A 191 15.41 -11.91 -4.79
CA GLU A 191 15.56 -13.37 -4.94
C GLU A 191 14.96 -13.89 -6.26
N GLY A 192 14.34 -13.01 -7.06
CA GLY A 192 13.75 -13.33 -8.36
C GLY A 192 12.29 -13.80 -8.28
N ASP A 193 11.67 -13.73 -7.09
CA ASP A 193 10.29 -14.10 -6.89
C ASP A 193 9.36 -12.98 -7.40
N VAL A 194 8.47 -13.34 -8.33
CA VAL A 194 7.55 -12.39 -8.98
C VAL A 194 6.11 -12.62 -8.51
N GLN A 195 5.54 -11.63 -7.85
CA GLN A 195 4.15 -11.64 -7.36
C GLN A 195 3.26 -10.75 -8.23
N ALA A 196 2.19 -11.34 -8.78
CA ALA A 196 1.19 -10.59 -9.55
C ALA A 196 0.23 -9.83 -8.63
N LEU A 197 0.27 -8.50 -8.70
CA LEU A 197 -0.70 -7.60 -8.10
C LEU A 197 -1.92 -7.46 -9.01
N ARG A 198 -2.99 -8.19 -8.68
CA ARG A 198 -4.30 -7.98 -9.28
C ARG A 198 -5.06 -6.87 -8.55
N LEU A 199 -5.20 -5.73 -9.21
CA LEU A 199 -6.24 -4.74 -8.88
C LEU A 199 -7.60 -5.29 -9.33
N GLU A 200 -8.08 -6.36 -8.71
CA GLU A 200 -9.49 -6.74 -8.84
C GLU A 200 -10.38 -5.64 -8.24
N GLU A 201 -11.64 -5.54 -8.68
CA GLU A 201 -12.61 -4.62 -8.08
C GLU A 201 -12.85 -5.03 -6.62
N ALA A 202 -12.02 -4.54 -5.71
CA ALA A 202 -12.17 -4.75 -4.28
C ALA A 202 -13.40 -3.98 -3.82
N LYS A 203 -14.33 -4.67 -3.16
CA LYS A 203 -15.38 -3.99 -2.42
C LYS A 203 -14.86 -3.72 -1.02
N MET A 204 -15.29 -2.61 -0.45
CA MET A 204 -14.92 -2.23 0.90
C MET A 204 -16.14 -1.83 1.70
N ILE A 205 -16.12 -2.21 2.97
CA ILE A 205 -17.06 -1.74 3.99
C ILE A 205 -16.23 -1.05 5.06
N GLU A 206 -16.66 0.16 5.43
CA GLU A 206 -16.16 0.84 6.60
C GLU A 206 -17.29 0.95 7.62
N LEU A 207 -17.00 0.51 8.84
CA LEU A 207 -17.90 0.60 9.98
C LEU A 207 -17.25 1.42 11.08
N ARG A 208 -18.07 2.25 11.73
CA ARG A 208 -17.70 2.92 12.98
C ARG A 208 -18.71 2.51 14.03
N LEU A 209 -18.24 1.79 15.04
CA LEU A 209 -19.08 1.19 16.08
C LEU A 209 -18.60 1.65 17.46
N PRO A 210 -19.51 1.80 18.43
CA PRO A 210 -19.12 1.86 19.83
C PRO A 210 -18.37 0.58 20.22
N SER A 211 -17.35 0.73 21.07
CA SER A 211 -16.58 -0.38 21.64
C SER A 211 -17.41 -1.07 22.73
N ASP A 212 -18.52 -1.70 22.32
CA ASP A 212 -19.51 -2.36 23.16
C ASP A 212 -19.90 -3.70 22.51
N THR A 213 -19.90 -4.78 23.30
CA THR A 213 -20.18 -6.14 22.82
C THR A 213 -21.60 -6.31 22.27
N THR A 214 -22.55 -5.42 22.59
CA THR A 214 -23.91 -5.46 22.04
C THR A 214 -23.97 -5.33 20.51
N PHE A 215 -22.92 -4.77 19.88
CA PHE A 215 -22.85 -4.61 18.42
C PHE A 215 -22.25 -5.83 17.69
N ILE A 216 -21.79 -6.86 18.42
CA ILE A 216 -21.06 -8.00 17.83
C ILE A 216 -21.91 -8.81 16.85
N ASP A 217 -23.19 -9.04 17.13
CA ASP A 217 -24.06 -9.81 16.24
C ASP A 217 -24.34 -9.07 14.91
N GLY A 218 -24.39 -7.73 14.98
CA GLY A 218 -24.49 -6.88 13.79
C GLY A 218 -23.24 -6.97 12.93
N LEU A 219 -22.06 -6.88 13.57
CA LEU A 219 -20.77 -7.05 12.90
C LEU A 219 -20.67 -8.44 12.24
N ARG A 220 -21.00 -9.50 12.97
CA ARG A 220 -20.99 -10.88 12.47
C ARG A 220 -21.91 -11.06 11.26
N THR A 221 -23.11 -10.48 11.31
CA THR A 221 -24.06 -10.55 10.19
C THR A 221 -23.50 -9.88 8.92
N MET A 222 -22.83 -8.74 9.08
CA MET A 222 -22.17 -8.06 7.96
C MET A 222 -21.00 -8.86 7.41
N THR A 223 -20.12 -9.36 8.27
CA THR A 223 -19.01 -10.24 7.88
C THR A 223 -19.50 -11.43 7.07
N ARG A 224 -20.53 -12.13 7.55
CA ARG A 224 -21.12 -13.29 6.88
C ARG A 224 -21.65 -12.94 5.50
N SER A 225 -22.43 -11.86 5.40
CA SER A 225 -22.98 -11.42 4.12
C SER A 225 -21.88 -11.02 3.14
N PHE A 226 -20.82 -10.38 3.63
CA PHE A 226 -19.70 -9.93 2.82
C PHE A 226 -18.81 -11.10 2.37
N GLY A 227 -18.52 -12.06 3.24
CA GLY A 227 -17.79 -13.27 2.88
C GLY A 227 -18.52 -14.11 1.83
N ARG A 228 -19.85 -14.27 1.95
CA ARG A 228 -20.64 -15.00 0.94
C ARG A 228 -20.59 -14.36 -0.44
N GLU A 229 -20.58 -13.03 -0.51
CA GLU A 229 -20.46 -12.29 -1.78
C GLU A 229 -19.19 -12.67 -2.55
N PHE A 230 -18.10 -12.98 -1.86
CA PHE A 230 -16.83 -13.39 -2.48
C PHE A 230 -16.66 -14.91 -2.61
N GLY A 231 -17.63 -15.71 -2.17
CA GLY A 231 -17.64 -17.15 -2.35
C GLY A 231 -17.02 -17.97 -1.21
N TYR A 232 -16.86 -17.39 -0.02
CA TYR A 232 -16.53 -18.19 1.17
C TYR A 232 -17.67 -19.14 1.53
N SER A 233 -17.35 -20.40 1.86
CA SER A 233 -18.31 -21.36 2.38
C SER A 233 -18.70 -21.04 3.83
N ASP A 234 -19.92 -21.38 4.23
CA ASP A 234 -20.43 -21.12 5.59
C ASP A 234 -19.51 -21.66 6.70
N SER A 235 -18.84 -22.80 6.50
CA SER A 235 -17.86 -23.34 7.47
C SER A 235 -16.64 -22.43 7.67
N ILE A 236 -16.10 -21.85 6.59
CA ILE A 236 -14.97 -20.91 6.68
C ILE A 236 -15.44 -19.61 7.31
N ILE A 237 -16.66 -19.16 6.97
CA ILE A 237 -17.25 -17.96 7.55
C ILE A 237 -17.44 -18.12 9.07
N GLU A 238 -17.89 -19.27 9.56
CA GLU A 238 -18.00 -19.56 10.99
C GLU A 238 -16.65 -19.49 11.71
N VAL A 239 -15.56 -19.92 11.05
CA VAL A 239 -14.20 -19.78 11.58
C VAL A 239 -13.78 -18.30 11.58
N MET A 240 -14.03 -17.56 10.50
CA MET A 240 -13.73 -16.13 10.41
C MET A 240 -14.46 -15.33 11.48
N ASP A 241 -15.72 -15.67 11.78
CA ASP A 241 -16.50 -15.04 12.85
C ASP A 241 -15.78 -15.13 14.19
N GLN A 242 -15.14 -16.27 14.51
CA GLN A 242 -14.39 -16.42 15.76
C GLN A 242 -13.22 -15.43 15.85
N GLY A 243 -12.49 -15.25 14.74
CA GLY A 243 -11.38 -14.29 14.67
C GLY A 243 -11.86 -12.85 14.83
N ILE A 244 -12.94 -12.49 14.13
CA ILE A 244 -13.49 -11.12 14.16
C ILE A 244 -14.13 -10.82 15.52
N ASP A 245 -14.85 -11.78 16.10
CA ASP A 245 -15.46 -11.65 17.43
C ASP A 245 -14.39 -11.41 18.50
N GLU A 246 -13.28 -12.16 18.46
CA GLU A 246 -12.20 -11.99 19.43
C GLU A 246 -11.42 -10.68 19.20
N ALA A 247 -11.20 -10.29 17.94
CA ALA A 247 -10.57 -9.01 17.61
C ALA A 247 -11.42 -7.82 18.12
N PHE A 248 -12.74 -7.88 17.92
CA PHE A 248 -13.65 -6.86 18.44
C PHE A 248 -13.69 -6.87 19.97
N ALA A 249 -13.78 -8.05 20.59
CA ALA A 249 -13.74 -8.17 22.05
C ALA A 249 -12.44 -7.59 22.64
N MET A 250 -11.30 -7.78 21.95
CA MET A 250 -10.02 -7.20 22.35
C MET A 250 -10.06 -5.67 22.34
N VAL A 251 -10.67 -5.04 21.32
CA VAL A 251 -10.90 -3.59 21.31
C VAL A 251 -11.78 -3.14 22.46
N VAL A 252 -12.89 -3.85 22.72
CA VAL A 252 -13.79 -3.54 23.84
C VAL A 252 -13.05 -3.60 25.18
N ARG A 253 -12.17 -4.59 25.39
CA ARG A 253 -11.35 -4.70 26.62
C ARG A 253 -10.35 -3.55 26.76
N LEU A 254 -9.80 -3.08 25.65
CA LEU A 254 -8.85 -1.95 25.62
C LEU A 254 -9.55 -0.58 25.73
N ALA A 255 -10.86 -0.50 25.49
CA ALA A 255 -11.63 0.73 25.55
C ALA A 255 -11.76 1.25 26.99
N GLN A 256 -11.71 2.57 27.15
CA GLN A 256 -11.90 3.18 28.48
C GLN A 256 -13.37 3.28 28.87
N ASN A 257 -14.25 3.37 27.87
CA ASN A 257 -15.69 3.38 28.06
C ASN A 257 -16.41 2.81 26.82
N PRO A 258 -17.65 2.32 26.95
CA PRO A 258 -18.40 1.70 25.84
C PRO A 258 -18.75 2.65 24.68
N GLN A 259 -18.67 3.97 24.88
CA GLN A 259 -18.96 4.96 23.83
C GLN A 259 -17.72 5.31 22.98
N GLU A 260 -16.54 4.81 23.37
CA GLU A 260 -15.32 4.96 22.59
C GLU A 260 -15.50 4.27 21.24
N LEU A 261 -15.31 5.01 20.14
CA LEU A 261 -15.60 4.50 18.80
C LEU A 261 -14.39 3.74 18.26
N CYS A 262 -14.63 2.52 17.79
CA CYS A 262 -13.69 1.77 16.99
C CYS A 262 -14.06 1.82 15.52
N ASN A 263 -13.05 1.69 14.68
CA ASN A 263 -13.20 1.63 13.24
C ASN A 263 -12.84 0.21 12.76
N ILE A 264 -13.73 -0.36 11.97
CA ILE A 264 -13.55 -1.68 11.36
C ILE A 264 -13.64 -1.50 9.85
N PHE A 265 -12.67 -2.06 9.15
CA PHE A 265 -12.66 -2.13 7.71
C PHE A 265 -12.73 -3.57 7.27
N MET A 266 -13.51 -3.82 6.23
CA MET A 266 -13.52 -5.09 5.51
C MET A 266 -13.28 -4.79 4.05
N VAL A 267 -12.27 -5.41 3.49
CA VAL A 267 -11.87 -5.28 2.09
C VAL A 267 -11.88 -6.69 1.52
N GLY A 268 -12.66 -6.91 0.47
CA GLY A 268 -12.79 -8.23 -0.13
C GLY A 268 -12.69 -8.17 -1.65
N ASN A 269 -12.10 -9.21 -2.23
CA ASN A 269 -12.05 -9.48 -3.66
C ASN A 269 -12.26 -10.99 -3.91
N SER A 270 -12.04 -11.49 -5.13
CA SER A 270 -12.29 -12.91 -5.43
C SER A 270 -11.25 -13.88 -4.85
N GLN A 271 -10.17 -13.36 -4.27
CA GLN A 271 -9.04 -14.13 -3.75
C GLN A 271 -9.00 -14.13 -2.21
N GLU A 272 -9.32 -13.00 -1.58
CA GLU A 272 -9.13 -12.80 -0.15
C GLU A 272 -10.12 -11.79 0.45
N LEU A 273 -10.21 -11.84 1.78
CA LEU A 273 -10.93 -10.89 2.61
C LEU A 273 -10.03 -10.47 3.74
N ILE A 274 -9.75 -9.17 3.77
CA ILE A 274 -8.94 -8.50 4.77
C ILE A 274 -9.88 -7.73 5.68
N THR A 275 -9.85 -8.06 6.96
CA THR A 275 -10.53 -7.30 8.01
C THR A 275 -9.48 -6.61 8.85
N GLY A 276 -9.61 -5.31 9.06
CA GLY A 276 -8.76 -4.63 10.01
C GLY A 276 -9.52 -3.79 11.00
N VAL A 277 -8.97 -3.74 12.20
CA VAL A 277 -9.59 -3.13 13.37
C VAL A 277 -8.61 -2.16 14.00
N PHE A 278 -9.06 -0.92 14.21
CA PHE A 278 -8.29 0.08 14.95
C PHE A 278 -9.20 0.89 15.87
N SER A 279 -8.65 1.37 16.98
CA SER A 279 -9.35 2.25 17.91
C SER A 279 -8.36 3.26 18.47
N GLY A 280 -8.44 4.51 18.03
CA GLY A 280 -7.57 5.60 18.50
C GLY A 280 -6.10 5.19 18.62
N ASN A 281 -5.51 5.40 19.82
CA ASN A 281 -4.11 5.10 20.12
C ASN A 281 -3.91 3.74 20.83
N LYS A 282 -4.87 2.81 20.73
CA LYS A 282 -4.74 1.50 21.38
C LYS A 282 -3.65 0.67 20.71
N ARG A 283 -3.04 -0.21 21.50
CA ARG A 283 -1.99 -1.14 21.08
C ARG A 283 -2.44 -2.58 21.32
N PHE A 284 -2.22 -3.42 20.34
CA PHE A 284 -2.55 -4.85 20.30
C PHE A 284 -1.32 -5.75 20.51
N ASP A 285 -0.12 -5.16 20.63
CA ASP A 285 1.17 -5.84 20.82
C ASP A 285 1.60 -5.97 22.30
N SER A 286 0.67 -5.81 23.24
CA SER A 286 0.99 -5.83 24.67
C SER A 286 1.35 -7.23 25.17
N ASP A 287 2.29 -7.28 26.12
CA ASP A 287 2.74 -8.51 26.77
C ASP A 287 1.70 -9.18 27.69
N SER A 288 0.49 -8.62 27.81
CA SER A 288 -0.57 -9.17 28.64
C SER A 288 -0.96 -10.58 28.18
N LEU A 289 -1.20 -11.47 29.15
CA LEU A 289 -1.61 -12.84 28.88
C LEU A 289 -2.94 -12.88 28.10
N GLU A 290 -3.85 -11.97 28.41
CA GLU A 290 -5.16 -11.87 27.74
C GLU A 290 -5.02 -11.55 26.26
N ILE A 291 -4.18 -10.56 25.91
CA ILE A 291 -3.94 -10.16 24.51
C ILE A 291 -3.24 -11.28 23.74
N LYS A 292 -2.29 -11.98 24.37
CA LYS A 292 -1.63 -13.15 23.79
C LYS A 292 -2.62 -14.30 23.50
N LEU A 293 -3.57 -14.54 24.40
CA LEU A 293 -4.62 -15.55 24.21
C LEU A 293 -5.58 -15.15 23.08
N SER A 294 -6.02 -13.88 23.05
CA SER A 294 -6.84 -13.34 21.96
C SER A 294 -6.14 -13.47 20.62
N MET A 295 -4.87 -13.07 20.54
CA MET A 295 -4.08 -13.17 19.31
C MET A 295 -3.99 -14.61 18.81
N LYS A 296 -3.81 -15.58 19.71
CA LYS A 296 -3.78 -17.01 19.35
C LYS A 296 -5.11 -17.49 18.79
N ILE A 297 -6.24 -17.05 19.33
CA ILE A 297 -7.58 -17.38 18.79
C ILE A 297 -7.72 -16.80 17.38
N ILE A 298 -7.33 -15.55 17.19
CA ILE A 298 -7.40 -14.86 15.88
C ILE A 298 -6.50 -15.57 14.85
N GLN A 299 -5.27 -15.92 15.22
CA GLN A 299 -4.33 -16.65 14.36
C GLN A 299 -4.78 -18.06 14.01
N ASN A 300 -5.62 -18.71 14.83
CA ASN A 300 -6.22 -19.99 14.46
C ASN A 300 -7.39 -19.82 13.48
N ALA A 301 -8.05 -18.66 13.50
CA ALA A 301 -9.20 -18.36 12.65
C ALA A 301 -8.80 -17.78 11.29
N MET A 302 -7.76 -16.96 11.26
CA MET A 302 -7.31 -16.18 10.09
C MET A 302 -6.01 -16.75 9.56
N ASP A 303 -5.76 -16.60 8.26
CA ASP A 303 -4.59 -17.22 7.62
C ASP A 303 -3.33 -16.37 7.82
N GLU A 304 -3.48 -15.05 7.83
CA GLU A 304 -2.41 -14.09 8.15
C GLU A 304 -2.94 -13.06 9.15
N VAL A 305 -2.12 -12.69 10.14
CA VAL A 305 -2.44 -11.68 11.15
C VAL A 305 -1.23 -10.80 11.39
N GLU A 306 -1.41 -9.50 11.20
CA GLU A 306 -0.36 -8.48 11.27
C GLU A 306 -0.80 -7.34 12.19
N ILE A 307 0.15 -6.75 12.91
CA ILE A 307 -0.06 -5.51 13.65
C ILE A 307 0.76 -4.42 12.96
N ILE A 308 0.07 -3.39 12.51
CA ILE A 308 0.68 -2.28 11.78
C ILE A 308 0.64 -1.03 12.64
N GLU A 309 1.79 -0.40 12.83
CA GLU A 309 1.89 0.92 13.46
C GLU A 309 1.32 1.98 12.52
N LEU A 310 0.38 2.77 13.03
CA LEU A 310 -0.23 3.82 12.23
C LEU A 310 0.55 5.15 12.39
N PRO A 311 0.73 5.94 11.32
CA PRO A 311 1.64 7.08 11.35
C PRO A 311 1.28 8.19 12.34
N SER A 312 -0.01 8.41 12.64
CA SER A 312 -0.44 9.35 13.68
C SER A 312 -0.65 8.73 15.06
N GLY A 313 -0.18 7.49 15.26
CA GLY A 313 -0.21 6.75 16.52
C GLY A 313 -1.32 5.70 16.58
N GLY A 314 -1.12 4.73 17.48
CA GLY A 314 -1.98 3.55 17.61
C GLY A 314 -1.62 2.44 16.62
N GLN A 315 -2.34 1.33 16.73
CA GLN A 315 -2.11 0.15 15.89
C GLN A 315 -3.36 -0.26 15.12
N LEU A 316 -3.14 -0.81 13.93
CA LEU A 316 -4.14 -1.52 13.14
C LEU A 316 -3.87 -3.02 13.29
N LEU A 317 -4.83 -3.75 13.84
CA LEU A 317 -4.84 -5.20 13.74
C LEU A 317 -5.41 -5.57 12.39
N LYS A 318 -4.56 -6.08 11.48
CA LYS A 318 -4.94 -6.55 10.15
C LYS A 318 -5.01 -8.07 10.17
N MET A 319 -6.12 -8.60 9.68
CA MET A 319 -6.39 -10.02 9.64
C MET A 319 -6.84 -10.38 8.23
N LYS A 320 -6.23 -11.39 7.65
CA LYS A 320 -6.52 -11.81 6.28
C LYS A 320 -6.95 -13.26 6.26
N LYS A 321 -8.02 -13.51 5.50
CA LYS A 321 -8.49 -14.85 5.15
C LYS A 321 -8.38 -15.01 3.65
N VAL A 322 -7.86 -16.12 3.18
CA VAL A 322 -7.64 -16.41 1.77
C VAL A 322 -8.71 -17.39 1.28
N ILE A 323 -9.45 -17.04 0.23
CA ILE A 323 -10.34 -17.97 -0.51
C ILE A 323 -9.50 -18.81 -1.45
N ARG A 324 -8.58 -18.14 -2.16
CA ARG A 324 -7.69 -18.74 -3.15
C ARG A 324 -6.31 -18.10 -3.00
N PRO A 325 -5.24 -18.89 -2.87
CA PRO A 325 -3.90 -18.33 -2.76
C PRO A 325 -3.59 -17.44 -3.97
N PRO A 326 -2.78 -16.38 -3.77
CA PRO A 326 -2.32 -15.57 -4.89
C PRO A 326 -1.67 -16.49 -5.93
N LEU A 327 -1.89 -16.17 -7.20
CA LEU A 327 -1.25 -16.91 -8.29
C LEU A 327 0.24 -16.61 -8.22
N GLN A 328 1.01 -17.50 -7.61
CA GLN A 328 2.46 -17.51 -7.75
C GLN A 328 2.76 -17.65 -9.23
N VAL A 329 3.53 -16.70 -9.73
CA VAL A 329 4.01 -16.76 -11.09
C VAL A 329 5.24 -17.64 -11.07
N THR A 330 5.20 -18.73 -11.81
CA THR A 330 6.36 -19.60 -11.95
C THR A 330 7.29 -18.99 -12.99
N PRO A 331 8.55 -18.67 -12.65
CA PRO A 331 9.57 -18.33 -13.64
C PRO A 331 9.68 -19.45 -14.68
N LYS A 332 10.01 -19.10 -15.92
CA LYS A 332 10.18 -20.07 -17.01
C LYS A 332 11.52 -20.78 -16.99
#